data_AF-A0A399EMS5-F1
#
_entry.id   AF-A0A399EMS5-F1
#
_cell.length_a   1.000
_cell.length_b   1.000
_cell.length_c   1.000
_cell.angle_alpha   90.00
_cell.angle_beta   90.00
_cell.angle_gamma   90.00
#
_symmetry.space_group_name_H-M   'P 1'
#
loop_
_entity.id
_entity.type
_entity.pdbx_description
1 polymer ?
#
loop_
_entity_poly.entity_id
_entity_poly.type
_entity_poly.pdbx_seq_one_letter_code
_entity_poly.pdbx_strand_id
1 'polypeptide(L)'
;MRFHFPSSEIVPADVLAEAQRLMARIRESSWWSAELTCPQARQNRFFLRNQVQVRLADADKALQTIRQSLEEHKCSPQAAVEAAYQVLIRLARLWRELEEAEGHRQKTASKALDY
;
A
#
# COMPACT_ATOMS: atom_id res chain seq x y z
N MET A 1 18.18 -7.88 39.20
CA MET A 1 16.93 -7.57 38.45
C MET A 1 17.05 -8.22 37.08
N ARG A 2 16.20 -9.20 36.75
CA ARG A 2 16.18 -9.80 35.40
C ARG A 2 15.44 -8.83 34.48
N PHE A 3 16.16 -8.24 33.52
CA PHE A 3 15.55 -7.52 32.42
C PHE A 3 14.85 -8.54 31.51
N HIS A 4 13.52 -8.66 31.67
CA HIS A 4 12.69 -9.26 30.64
C HIS A 4 12.63 -8.24 29.49
N PHE A 5 13.45 -8.45 28.46
CA PHE A 5 13.15 -7.86 27.15
C PHE A 5 11.83 -8.49 26.69
N PRO A 6 10.77 -7.72 26.41
CA PRO A 6 9.66 -8.28 25.67
C PRO A 6 10.23 -8.72 24.33
N SER A 7 10.32 -10.03 24.12
CA SER A 7 10.55 -10.60 22.80
C SER A 7 9.42 -10.07 21.95
N SER A 8 9.70 -9.02 21.17
CA SER A 8 8.74 -8.47 20.21
C SER A 8 8.73 -9.43 19.03
N GLU A 9 8.23 -10.64 19.27
CA GLU A 9 7.95 -11.59 18.20
C GLU A 9 6.85 -10.96 17.37
N ILE A 10 7.23 -10.48 16.19
CA ILE A 10 6.30 -9.95 15.21
C ILE A 10 5.40 -11.12 14.82
N VAL A 11 4.14 -11.06 15.23
CA VAL A 11 3.18 -12.12 14.91
C VAL A 11 2.60 -11.89 13.52
N PRO A 12 2.20 -12.94 12.79
CA PRO A 12 1.57 -12.81 11.47
C PRO A 12 0.40 -11.80 11.45
N ALA A 13 -0.37 -11.74 12.54
CA ALA A 13 -1.50 -10.84 12.69
C ALA A 13 -1.09 -9.36 12.57
N ASP A 14 0.06 -8.96 13.11
CA ASP A 14 0.54 -7.57 13.08
C ASP A 14 0.86 -7.13 11.65
N VAL A 15 1.55 -7.99 10.90
CA VAL A 15 1.97 -7.71 9.52
C VAL A 15 0.77 -7.68 8.58
N LEU A 16 -0.19 -8.59 8.75
CA LEU A 16 -1.44 -8.59 7.98
C LEU A 16 -2.26 -7.32 8.27
N ALA A 17 -2.37 -6.91 9.54
CA ALA A 17 -3.08 -5.69 9.93
C ALA A 17 -2.40 -4.43 9.39
N GLU A 18 -1.06 -4.37 9.39
CA GLU A 18 -0.31 -3.25 8.80
C GLU A 18 -0.53 -3.17 7.28
N ALA A 19 -0.48 -4.30 6.58
CA ALA A 19 -0.75 -4.33 5.14
C ALA A 19 -2.17 -3.82 4.82
N GLN A 20 -3.18 -4.23 5.59
CA GLN A 20 -4.56 -3.75 5.44
C GLN A 20 -4.69 -2.25 5.71
N ARG A 21 -4.03 -1.73 6.75
CA ARG A 21 -3.99 -0.29 7.05
C ARG A 21 -3.38 0.51 5.91
N LEU A 22 -2.27 0.04 5.35
CA LEU A 22 -1.64 0.71 4.20
C LEU A 22 -2.55 0.68 2.95
N MET A 23 -3.23 -0.44 2.70
CA MET A 23 -4.23 -0.50 1.61
C MET A 23 -5.37 0.49 1.81
N ALA A 24 -5.90 0.63 3.03
CA ALA A 24 -6.93 1.62 3.35
C ALA A 24 -6.43 3.04 3.09
N ARG A 25 -5.23 3.36 3.56
CA ARG A 25 -4.58 4.66 3.32
C ARG A 25 -4.41 4.96 1.83
N ILE A 26 -4.01 3.97 1.02
CA ILE A 26 -3.93 4.13 -0.44
C ILE A 26 -5.31 4.47 -1.03
N ARG A 27 -6.38 3.78 -0.60
CA ARG A 27 -7.75 4.02 -1.09
C ARG A 27 -8.29 5.38 -0.69
N GLU A 28 -7.91 5.87 0.48
CA GLU A 28 -8.34 7.14 1.06
C GLU A 28 -7.44 8.32 0.64
N SER A 29 -6.45 8.10 -0.22
CA SER A 29 -5.54 9.16 -0.66
C SER A 29 -6.30 10.36 -1.24
N SER A 30 -5.96 11.55 -0.74
CA SER A 30 -6.53 12.82 -1.21
C SER A 30 -6.28 13.07 -2.71
N TRP A 31 -5.27 12.41 -3.29
CA TRP A 31 -4.97 12.40 -4.72
C TRP A 31 -6.18 12.02 -5.58
N TRP A 32 -7.02 11.11 -5.10
CA TRP A 32 -8.20 10.64 -5.84
C TRP A 32 -9.29 11.70 -5.93
N SER A 33 -9.41 12.55 -4.92
CA SER A 33 -10.39 13.64 -4.85
C SER A 33 -9.84 14.99 -5.31
N ALA A 34 -8.53 15.11 -5.55
CA ALA A 34 -7.90 16.38 -5.90
C ALA A 34 -8.53 17.00 -7.15
N GLU A 35 -8.88 18.28 -7.10
CA GLU A 35 -9.45 18.95 -8.27
C GLU A 35 -8.40 19.03 -9.40
N LEU A 36 -8.78 18.67 -10.63
CA LEU A 36 -7.90 18.62 -11.80
C LEU A 36 -8.57 19.33 -12.97
N THR A 37 -8.07 20.51 -13.33
CA THR A 37 -8.62 21.35 -14.40
C THR A 37 -8.26 20.83 -15.79
N CYS A 38 -7.02 20.39 -16.00
CA CYS A 38 -6.52 19.88 -17.28
C CYS A 38 -7.13 18.49 -17.64
N PRO A 39 -7.71 18.31 -18.85
CA PRO A 39 -8.23 17.02 -19.31
C PRO A 39 -7.20 15.88 -19.28
N GLN A 40 -5.96 16.14 -19.72
CA GLN A 40 -4.90 15.12 -19.72
C GLN A 40 -4.57 14.64 -18.31
N ALA A 41 -4.53 15.55 -17.33
CA ALA A 41 -4.26 15.19 -15.94
C ALA A 41 -5.40 14.35 -15.34
N ARG A 42 -6.66 14.64 -15.69
CA ARG A 42 -7.82 13.83 -15.31
C ARG A 42 -7.75 12.41 -15.89
N GLN A 43 -7.38 12.28 -17.17
CA GLN A 43 -7.19 10.98 -17.82
C GLN A 43 -6.04 10.18 -17.21
N ASN A 44 -4.89 10.82 -16.95
CA ASN A 44 -3.75 10.19 -16.29
C ASN A 44 -4.13 9.68 -14.90
N ARG A 45 -4.88 10.48 -14.11
CA ARG A 45 -5.37 10.04 -12.80
C ARG A 45 -6.34 8.86 -12.91
N PHE A 46 -7.26 8.89 -13.87
CA PHE A 46 -8.19 7.78 -14.08
C PHE A 46 -7.45 6.47 -14.38
N PHE A 47 -6.47 6.53 -15.28
CA PHE A 47 -5.64 5.37 -15.62
C PHE A 47 -4.83 4.86 -14.41
N LEU A 48 -4.17 5.77 -13.69
CA LEU A 48 -3.43 5.44 -12.47
C LEU A 48 -4.36 4.81 -11.40
N ARG A 49 -5.57 5.35 -11.21
CA ARG A 49 -6.56 4.80 -10.28
C ARG A 49 -6.93 3.36 -10.63
N ASN A 50 -7.16 3.06 -11.91
CA ASN A 50 -7.45 1.70 -12.35
C ASN A 50 -6.27 0.76 -12.07
N GLN A 51 -5.04 1.18 -12.37
CA GLN A 51 -3.85 0.37 -12.08
C GLN A 51 -3.69 0.10 -10.58
N VAL A 52 -3.91 1.12 -9.74
CA VAL A 52 -3.84 1.00 -8.28
C VAL A 52 -4.93 0.05 -7.77
N GLN A 53 -6.16 0.14 -8.30
CA GLN A 53 -7.24 -0.76 -7.92
C GLN A 53 -6.91 -2.23 -8.21
N VAL A 54 -6.33 -2.54 -9.37
CA VAL A 54 -5.89 -3.91 -9.70
C VAL A 54 -4.81 -4.37 -8.72
N ARG A 55 -3.77 -3.56 -8.49
CA ARG A 55 -2.68 -3.92 -7.56
C ARG A 55 -3.15 -4.11 -6.12
N LEU A 56 -4.13 -3.31 -5.68
CA LEU A 56 -4.76 -3.48 -4.38
C LEU A 56 -5.60 -4.77 -4.31
N ALA A 57 -6.34 -5.12 -5.36
CA ALA A 57 -7.08 -6.37 -5.40
C ALA A 57 -6.14 -7.59 -5.35
N ASP A 58 -5.01 -7.54 -6.07
CA ASP A 58 -4.00 -8.60 -6.04
C ASP A 58 -3.36 -8.75 -4.65
N ALA A 59 -3.06 -7.62 -3.99
CA ALA A 59 -2.54 -7.61 -2.62
C ALA A 59 -3.55 -8.19 -1.63
N ASP A 60 -4.84 -7.81 -1.75
CA ASP A 60 -5.90 -8.31 -0.89
C ASP A 60 -6.04 -9.84 -1.02
N LYS A 61 -6.08 -10.34 -2.26
CA LYS A 61 -6.14 -11.77 -2.55
C LYS A 61 -4.94 -12.53 -1.98
N ALA A 62 -3.74 -11.96 -2.09
CA ALA A 62 -2.53 -12.55 -1.50
C ALA A 62 -2.61 -12.63 0.02
N LEU A 63 -3.07 -11.57 0.70
CA LEU A 63 -3.26 -11.56 2.15
C LEU A 63 -4.32 -12.58 2.60
N GLN A 64 -5.43 -12.69 1.87
CA GLN A 64 -6.46 -13.70 2.12
C GLN A 64 -5.90 -15.12 1.99
N THR A 65 -5.08 -15.37 0.96
CA THR A 65 -4.43 -16.68 0.74
C THR A 65 -3.47 -17.02 1.89
N ILE A 66 -2.69 -16.04 2.37
CA ILE A 66 -1.78 -16.21 3.50
C ILE A 66 -2.56 -16.54 4.77
N ARG A 67 -3.63 -15.77 5.05
CA ARG A 67 -4.49 -16.00 6.21
C ARG A 67 -5.13 -17.39 6.18
N GLN A 68 -5.70 -17.79 5.04
CA GLN A 68 -6.30 -19.11 4.88
C GLN A 68 -5.25 -20.22 5.06
N SER A 69 -4.05 -20.05 4.51
CA SER A 69 -2.96 -21.03 4.67
C SER A 69 -2.51 -21.17 6.12
N LEU A 70 -2.55 -20.08 6.89
CA LEU A 70 -2.25 -20.10 8.33
C LEU A 70 -3.36 -20.79 9.13
N GLU A 71 -4.62 -20.47 8.85
CA GLU A 71 -5.81 -21.08 9.48
C GLU A 71 -5.90 -22.59 9.19
N GLU A 72 -5.54 -23.02 7.98
CA GLU A 72 -5.54 -24.43 7.57
C GLU A 72 -4.23 -25.17 7.94
N HIS A 73 -3.32 -24.52 8.67
CA HIS A 73 -2.00 -25.04 9.04
C HIS A 73 -1.15 -25.54 7.84
N LYS A 74 -1.37 -24.97 6.66
CA LYS A 74 -0.63 -25.28 5.42
C LYS A 74 0.74 -24.59 5.33
N CYS A 75 1.00 -23.62 6.20
CA CYS A 75 2.31 -22.97 6.34
C CYS A 75 2.66 -22.72 7.81
N SER A 76 3.96 -22.53 8.08
CA SER A 76 4.41 -22.11 9.41
C SER A 76 4.10 -20.63 9.65
N PRO A 77 3.93 -20.19 10.92
CA PRO A 77 3.76 -18.77 11.24
C PRO A 77 4.87 -17.89 10.65
N GLN A 78 6.13 -18.34 10.72
CA GLN A 78 7.27 -17.62 10.15
C GLN A 78 7.15 -17.43 8.63
N ALA A 79 6.75 -18.48 7.89
CA ALA A 79 6.54 -18.38 6.45
C ALA A 79 5.38 -17.42 6.10
N ALA A 80 4.32 -17.40 6.92
CA ALA A 80 3.22 -16.45 6.77
C ALA A 80 3.68 -15.00 7.01
N VAL A 81 4.52 -14.75 8.03
CA VAL A 81 5.14 -13.43 8.28
C VAL A 81 5.94 -12.98 7.06
N GLU A 82 6.83 -13.82 6.56
CA GLU A 82 7.68 -13.50 5.40
C GLU A 82 6.85 -13.19 4.15
N ALA A 83 5.82 -14.00 3.87
CA ALA A 83 4.92 -13.76 2.75
C ALA A 83 4.13 -12.44 2.91
N ALA A 84 3.62 -12.16 4.12
CA ALA A 84 2.90 -10.92 4.41
C ALA A 84 3.81 -9.69 4.27
N TYR A 85 5.08 -9.79 4.69
CA TYR A 85 6.07 -8.74 4.48
C TYR A 85 6.33 -8.44 3.01
N GLN A 86 6.38 -9.47 2.15
CA GLN A 86 6.51 -9.26 0.71
C GLN A 86 5.33 -8.48 0.14
N VAL A 87 4.11 -8.74 0.61
CA VAL A 87 2.93 -7.95 0.22
C VAL A 87 3.06 -6.51 0.73
N LEU A 88 3.47 -6.32 1.99
CA LEU A 88 3.67 -4.99 2.58
C LEU A 88 4.70 -4.16 1.81
N ILE A 89 5.82 -4.76 1.41
CA ILE A 89 6.86 -4.10 0.58
C ILE A 89 6.28 -3.64 -0.77
N ARG A 90 5.46 -4.48 -1.42
CA ARG A 90 4.82 -4.13 -2.69
C ARG A 90 3.83 -2.97 -2.52
N LEU A 91 3.07 -2.97 -1.43
CA LEU A 91 2.15 -1.88 -1.08
C LEU A 91 2.90 -0.59 -0.74
N ALA A 92 4.03 -0.67 -0.02
CA ALA A 92 4.86 0.49 0.30
C ALA A 92 5.46 1.13 -0.96
N ARG A 93 5.91 0.31 -1.92
CA ARG A 93 6.35 0.79 -3.24
C ARG A 93 5.23 1.49 -3.99
N LEU A 94 4.04 0.88 -4.03
CA LEU A 94 2.85 1.49 -4.63
C LEU A 94 2.51 2.84 -3.97
N TRP A 95 2.56 2.93 -2.64
CA TRP A 95 2.32 4.18 -1.93
C TRP A 95 3.33 5.26 -2.32
N ARG A 96 4.63 4.92 -2.36
CA ARG A 96 5.68 5.84 -2.78
C ARG A 96 5.49 6.32 -4.22
N GLU A 97 5.15 5.43 -5.15
CA GLU A 97 4.85 5.79 -6.54
C GLU A 97 3.70 6.80 -6.64
N LEU A 98 2.70 6.70 -5.76
CA LEU A 98 1.60 7.66 -5.67
C LEU A 98 2.04 9.00 -5.11
N GLU A 99 2.85 9.01 -4.03
CA GLU A 99 3.41 10.23 -3.47
C GLU A 99 4.30 10.96 -4.49
N GLU A 100 5.09 10.22 -5.28
CA GLU A 100 5.92 10.79 -6.34
C GLU A 100 5.05 11.39 -7.46
N ALA A 101 3.99 10.70 -7.89
CA ALA A 101 3.04 11.23 -8.86
C ALA A 101 2.35 12.53 -8.36
N GLU A 102 2.04 12.59 -7.07
CA GLU A 102 1.49 13.79 -6.42
C GLU A 102 2.52 14.93 -6.37
N GLY A 103 3.76 14.65 -5.98
CA GLY A 103 4.84 15.64 -5.94
C GLY A 103 5.25 16.19 -7.31
N HIS A 104 5.23 15.36 -8.36
CA HIS A 104 5.47 15.80 -9.73
C HIS A 104 4.41 16.78 -10.24
N ARG A 105 3.15 16.65 -9.79
CA ARG A 105 2.10 17.63 -10.06
C ARG A 105 2.40 18.99 -9.42
N GLN A 106 2.81 19.01 -8.15
CA GLN A 106 3.10 20.28 -7.46
C GLN A 106 4.22 21.06 -8.17
N LYS A 107 5.27 20.37 -8.61
CA LYS A 107 6.39 20.98 -9.35
C LYS A 107 6.01 21.49 -10.74
N THR A 108 5.13 20.78 -11.45
CA THR A 108 4.67 21.19 -12.78
C THR A 108 3.63 22.30 -12.71
N ALA A 109 2.74 22.29 -11.72
CA ALA A 109 1.81 23.39 -11.45
C ALA A 109 2.55 24.67 -11.04
N SER A 110 3.61 24.58 -10.23
CA SER A 110 4.43 25.73 -9.84
C SER A 110 5.11 26.39 -11.04
N LYS A 111 5.64 25.60 -11.99
CA LYS A 111 6.29 26.13 -13.20
C LYS A 111 5.33 26.76 -14.22
N ALA A 112 4.06 26.37 -14.21
CA ALA A 112 3.05 26.91 -15.12
C ALA A 112 2.53 28.30 -14.67
N LEU A 113 2.85 28.73 -13.45
CA LEU A 113 2.48 30.05 -12.90
C LEU A 113 3.59 31.10 -13.04
N ASP A 114 4.80 30.70 -13.47
CA ASP A 114 5.97 31.57 -13.66
C ASP A 114 6.14 32.09 -15.10
N TYR A 115 5.17 31.82 -16.00
CA TYR A 115 5.11 32.29 -17.39
C TYR A 115 3.83 33.10 -17.63
#